data_AF-A0A962Z8W7-F1
#
_entry.id   AF-A0A962Z8W7-F1
#
_cell.length_a   1.000
_cell.length_b   1.000
_cell.length_c   1.000
_cell.angle_alpha   90.00
_cell.angle_beta   90.00
_cell.angle_gamma   90.00
#
_symmetry.space_group_name_H-M   'P 1'
#
loop_
_entity.id
_entity.type
_entity.pdbx_description
1 polymer ?
#
loop_
_entity_poly.entity_id
_entity_poly.type
_entity_poly.pdbx_seq_one_letter_code
_entity_poly.pdbx_strand_id
1 'polypeptide(L)'
;ERLAFDETFMVSALNGDGCGDLMNAIATRMPEGPWLFPEDQLSDLSNRAMAAEITREQLYLQLHQELPYAATVETEAWAESEDGSEIRIDQTIYVERATQKGIILGKGGRQIKAIGEAARNELRDLLDARVHLFLFVKVRENWAEDRERYREMGLDFPR
;
A
#
# COMPACT_ATOMS: atom_id res chain seq x y z
N GLU A 1 8.46 25.26 -21.86
CA GLU A 1 9.33 26.15 -21.06
C GLU A 1 9.88 25.40 -19.87
N ARG A 2 11.16 25.62 -19.52
CA ARG A 2 11.69 25.11 -18.25
C ARG A 2 11.22 26.06 -17.15
N LEU A 3 10.55 25.53 -16.13
CA LEU A 3 10.21 26.29 -14.93
C LEU A 3 11.51 26.76 -14.25
N ALA A 4 11.52 27.99 -13.74
CA ALA A 4 12.61 28.47 -12.90
C ALA A 4 12.40 27.92 -11.49
N PHE A 5 13.34 27.11 -11.01
CA PHE A 5 13.32 26.57 -9.65
C PHE A 5 14.03 27.54 -8.71
N ASP A 6 13.46 27.78 -7.53
CA ASP A 6 14.09 28.59 -6.48
C ASP A 6 15.36 27.93 -5.92
N GLU A 7 15.40 26.59 -5.87
CA GLU A 7 16.54 25.81 -5.42
C GLU A 7 16.55 24.41 -6.07
N THR A 8 17.70 23.75 -6.13
CA THR A 8 17.85 22.39 -6.70
C THR A 8 18.73 21.55 -5.80
N PHE A 9 18.25 20.36 -5.43
CA PHE A 9 18.95 19.40 -4.57
C PHE A 9 19.30 18.13 -5.35
N MET A 10 20.51 17.61 -5.13
CA MET A 10 20.92 16.30 -5.64
C MET A 10 20.72 15.31 -4.51
N VAL A 11 19.80 14.35 -4.69
CA VAL A 11 19.44 13.40 -3.64
C VAL A 11 19.51 11.96 -4.13
N SER A 12 19.76 11.05 -3.20
CA SER A 12 19.56 9.61 -3.38
C SER A 12 18.89 9.05 -2.12
N ALA A 13 17.59 8.77 -2.22
CA ALA A 13 16.81 8.22 -1.11
C ALA A 13 17.31 6.83 -0.67
N LEU A 14 17.93 6.07 -1.59
CA LEU A 14 18.41 4.72 -1.31
C LEU A 14 19.59 4.69 -0.33
N ASN A 15 20.49 5.67 -0.40
CA ASN A 15 21.68 5.76 0.46
C ASN A 15 21.65 6.96 1.42
N GLY A 16 20.65 7.83 1.31
CA GLY A 16 20.45 9.01 2.15
C GLY A 16 21.22 10.26 1.71
N ASP A 17 21.99 10.20 0.62
CA ASP A 17 22.77 11.36 0.17
C ASP A 17 21.87 12.53 -0.21
N GLY A 18 22.19 13.73 0.29
CA GLY A 18 21.45 14.97 0.02
C GLY A 18 20.03 15.05 0.63
N CYS A 19 19.51 13.97 1.22
CA CYS A 19 18.19 13.97 1.85
C CYS A 19 18.15 14.91 3.07
N GLY A 20 19.23 14.98 3.85
CA GLY A 20 19.33 15.91 4.99
C GLY A 20 19.23 17.38 4.56
N ASP A 21 19.93 17.75 3.48
CA ASP A 21 19.90 19.11 2.94
C ASP A 21 18.50 19.49 2.46
N LEU A 22 17.83 18.56 1.75
CA LEU A 22 16.45 18.72 1.33
C LEU A 22 15.50 18.88 2.53
N MET A 23 15.63 18.04 3.56
CA MET A 23 14.80 18.11 4.76
C MET A 23 14.97 19.44 5.50
N ASN A 24 16.20 19.92 5.66
CA ASN A 24 16.50 21.20 6.29
C ASN A 24 15.92 22.38 5.49
N ALA A 25 16.04 22.32 4.16
CA ALA A 25 15.49 23.32 3.26
C ALA A 25 13.97 23.40 3.33
N ILE A 26 13.28 22.26 3.45
CA ILE A 26 11.83 22.19 3.63
C ILE A 26 11.47 22.74 5.02
N ALA A 27 12.12 22.27 6.08
CA ALA A 27 11.84 22.68 7.46
C ALA A 27 11.97 24.21 7.64
N THR A 28 13.00 24.83 7.06
CA THR A 28 13.23 26.29 7.14
C THR A 28 12.13 27.10 6.44
N ARG A 29 11.41 26.50 5.50
CA ARG A 29 10.32 27.13 4.75
C ARG A 29 8.95 26.88 5.35
N MET A 30 8.85 26.01 6.36
CA MET A 30 7.57 25.72 7.00
C MET A 30 7.09 26.91 7.82
N PRO A 31 5.81 27.30 7.69
CA PRO A 31 5.24 28.31 8.55
C PRO A 31 5.20 27.80 10.00
N GLU A 32 5.42 28.70 10.96
CA GLU A 32 5.19 28.37 12.36
C GLU A 32 3.73 27.99 12.59
N GLY A 33 3.50 26.89 13.30
CA GLY A 33 2.16 26.38 13.58
C GLY A 33 2.18 25.26 14.62
N PRO A 34 1.02 24.91 15.20
CA PRO A 34 0.92 23.77 16.09
C PRO A 34 1.10 22.46 15.31
N TRP A 35 1.58 21.43 15.99
CA TRP A 35 1.54 20.06 15.48
C TRP A 35 0.10 19.66 15.19
N LEU A 36 -0.17 19.23 13.95
CA LEU A 36 -1.49 18.75 13.54
C LEU A 36 -1.69 17.26 13.86
N PHE A 37 -0.60 16.53 14.04
CA PHE A 37 -0.56 15.11 14.37
C PHE A 37 0.44 14.84 15.50
N PRO A 38 0.27 13.77 16.31
CA PRO A 38 1.25 13.33 17.29
C PRO A 38 2.62 13.02 16.65
N GLU A 39 3.70 13.16 17.43
CA GLU A 39 5.08 12.92 16.96
C GLU A 39 5.34 11.45 16.58
N ASP A 40 4.62 10.53 17.23
CA ASP A 40 4.70 9.09 17.01
C ASP A 40 3.77 8.58 15.90
N GLN A 41 2.92 9.45 15.34
CA GLN A 41 2.03 9.07 14.25
C GLN A 41 2.80 9.01 12.92
N LEU A 42 3.17 7.79 12.50
CA LEU A 42 3.89 7.55 11.24
C LEU A 42 3.07 7.86 9.99
N SER A 43 1.76 7.64 10.03
CA SER A 43 0.85 7.84 8.90
C SER A 43 -0.58 8.09 9.40
N ASP A 44 -1.40 8.76 8.59
CA ASP A 44 -2.85 8.89 8.77
C ASP A 44 -3.65 7.76 8.09
N LEU A 45 -2.97 6.80 7.46
CA LEU A 45 -3.61 5.63 6.87
C LEU A 45 -4.24 4.74 7.95
N SER A 46 -5.47 4.28 7.69
CA SER A 46 -6.07 3.24 8.52
C SER A 46 -5.30 1.91 8.41
N ASN A 47 -5.31 1.10 9.48
CA ASN A 47 -4.71 -0.26 9.47
C ASN A 47 -5.20 -1.12 8.30
N ARG A 48 -6.45 -0.94 7.87
CA ARG A 48 -7.03 -1.62 6.71
C ARG A 48 -6.37 -1.23 5.39
N ALA A 49 -6.13 0.07 5.20
CA ALA A 49 -5.46 0.61 4.02
C ALA A 49 -3.98 0.22 4.02
N MET A 50 -3.31 0.37 5.16
CA MET A 50 -1.91 -0.07 5.33
C MET A 50 -1.74 -1.55 5.03
N ALA A 51 -2.66 -2.40 5.50
CA ALA A 51 -2.60 -3.83 5.22
C ALA A 51 -2.79 -4.15 3.73
N ALA A 52 -3.66 -3.40 3.04
CA ALA A 52 -3.83 -3.56 1.59
C ALA A 52 -2.55 -3.14 0.84
N GLU A 53 -1.89 -2.07 1.29
CA GLU A 53 -0.65 -1.57 0.73
C GLU A 53 0.52 -2.55 0.90
N ILE A 54 0.67 -3.17 2.07
CA ILE A 54 1.68 -4.22 2.30
C ILE A 54 1.48 -5.39 1.32
N THR A 55 0.25 -5.90 1.20
CA THR A 55 -0.03 -6.98 0.25
C THR A 55 0.22 -6.51 -1.19
N ARG A 56 -0.11 -5.26 -1.52
CA ARG A 56 0.14 -4.68 -2.84
C ARG A 56 1.64 -4.61 -3.12
N GLU A 57 2.46 -4.17 -2.18
CA GLU A 57 3.92 -4.19 -2.30
C GLU A 57 4.43 -5.60 -2.64
N GLN A 58 3.92 -6.64 -1.96
CA GLN A 58 4.30 -8.03 -2.25
C GLN A 58 3.90 -8.47 -3.67
N LEU A 59 2.83 -7.91 -4.25
CA LEU A 59 2.53 -8.09 -5.69
C LEU A 59 3.60 -7.43 -6.57
N TYR A 60 4.08 -6.23 -6.22
CA TYR A 60 5.13 -5.54 -6.97
C TYR A 60 6.47 -6.27 -6.92
N LEU A 61 6.84 -6.80 -5.76
CA LEU A 61 8.12 -7.49 -5.57
C LEU A 61 8.17 -8.84 -6.27
N GLN A 62 7.05 -9.56 -6.31
CA GLN A 62 7.01 -10.96 -6.73
C GLN A 62 6.43 -11.18 -8.12
N LEU A 63 5.69 -10.21 -8.66
CA LEU A 63 5.15 -10.26 -10.01
C LEU A 63 5.96 -9.36 -10.94
N HIS A 64 6.03 -9.74 -12.21
CA HIS A 64 6.77 -9.00 -13.22
C HIS A 64 5.83 -8.34 -14.23
N GLN A 65 6.40 -7.50 -15.10
CA GLN A 65 5.70 -6.83 -16.20
C GLN A 65 4.59 -5.89 -15.68
N GLU A 66 3.50 -5.75 -16.43
CA GLU A 66 2.38 -4.85 -16.12
C GLU A 66 1.44 -5.36 -15.02
N LEU A 67 1.64 -6.58 -14.50
CA LEU A 67 0.72 -7.23 -13.58
C LEU A 67 0.51 -6.48 -12.25
N PRO A 68 1.55 -5.94 -11.58
CA PRO A 68 1.34 -5.19 -10.34
C PRO A 68 0.48 -3.94 -10.53
N TYR A 69 0.57 -3.31 -11.71
CA TYR A 69 -0.17 -2.09 -12.05
C TYR A 69 -1.62 -2.36 -12.45
N ALA A 70 -1.89 -3.56 -12.97
CA ALA A 70 -3.23 -4.02 -13.32
C ALA A 70 -3.95 -4.73 -12.14
N ALA A 71 -3.36 -4.66 -10.94
CA ALA A 71 -3.90 -5.25 -9.73
C ALA A 71 -4.08 -4.21 -8.63
N THR A 72 -5.02 -4.50 -7.74
CA THR A 72 -5.33 -3.67 -6.59
C THR A 72 -5.81 -4.54 -5.46
N VAL A 73 -5.59 -4.11 -4.22
CA VAL A 73 -5.90 -4.88 -3.02
C VAL A 73 -6.88 -4.09 -2.17
N GLU A 74 -7.92 -4.77 -1.69
CA GLU A 74 -8.90 -4.23 -0.75
C GLU A 74 -8.99 -5.14 0.46
N THR A 75 -9.12 -4.54 1.64
CA THR A 75 -9.38 -5.25 2.90
C THR A 75 -10.90 -5.30 3.13
N GLU A 76 -11.53 -6.43 2.79
CA GLU A 76 -12.98 -6.64 2.89
C GLU A 76 -13.43 -6.86 4.35
N ALA A 77 -12.67 -7.61 5.14
CA ALA A 77 -12.98 -7.85 6.54
C ALA A 77 -11.75 -7.71 7.44
N TRP A 78 -12.02 -7.19 8.64
CA TRP A 78 -11.07 -7.03 9.72
C TRP A 78 -11.76 -7.44 11.02
N ALA A 79 -11.19 -8.41 11.72
CA ALA A 79 -11.64 -8.80 13.05
C ALA A 79 -10.44 -8.93 13.97
N GLU A 80 -10.57 -8.41 15.18
CA GLU A 80 -9.53 -8.34 16.18
C GLU A 80 -10.04 -8.98 17.47
N SER A 81 -9.18 -9.74 18.17
CA SER A 81 -9.50 -10.28 19.48
C SER A 81 -9.66 -9.16 20.50
N GLU A 82 -10.37 -9.44 21.61
CA GLU A 82 -10.59 -8.43 22.66
C GLU A 82 -9.29 -7.88 23.26
N ASP A 83 -8.22 -8.68 23.25
CA ASP A 83 -6.89 -8.33 23.76
C ASP A 83 -5.91 -7.84 22.67
N GLY A 84 -6.35 -7.72 21.41
CA GLY A 84 -5.53 -7.30 20.27
C GLY A 84 -4.44 -8.30 19.83
N SER A 85 -4.33 -9.45 20.49
CA SER A 85 -3.26 -10.43 20.24
C SER A 85 -3.42 -11.20 18.92
N GLU A 86 -4.64 -11.31 18.40
CA GLU A 86 -4.95 -11.98 17.14
C GLU A 86 -5.78 -11.07 16.21
N ILE A 87 -5.34 -10.99 14.95
CA ILE A 87 -6.00 -10.19 13.91
C ILE A 87 -6.30 -11.08 12.71
N ARG A 88 -7.57 -11.14 12.31
CA ARG A 88 -8.01 -11.75 11.05
C ARG A 88 -8.21 -10.66 10.00
N ILE A 89 -7.56 -10.85 8.85
CA ILE A 89 -7.63 -9.92 7.71
C ILE A 89 -8.05 -10.71 6.47
N ASP A 90 -9.17 -10.31 5.88
CA ASP A 90 -9.64 -10.85 4.59
C ASP A 90 -9.45 -9.79 3.50
N GLN A 91 -8.63 -10.11 2.51
CA GLN A 91 -8.31 -9.23 1.39
C GLN A 91 -8.69 -9.84 0.05
N THR A 92 -9.15 -8.98 -0.85
CA THR A 92 -9.36 -9.30 -2.25
C THR A 92 -8.39 -8.55 -3.13
N ILE A 93 -7.70 -9.30 -3.97
CA ILE A 93 -6.89 -8.81 -5.07
C ILE A 93 -7.77 -8.80 -6.32
N TYR A 94 -8.10 -7.61 -6.81
CA TYR A 94 -8.80 -7.45 -8.08
C TYR A 94 -7.81 -7.35 -9.23
N VAL A 95 -8.18 -7.98 -10.34
CA VAL A 95 -7.46 -7.90 -11.61
C VAL A 95 -8.45 -7.71 -12.76
N GLU A 96 -7.99 -7.17 -13.86
CA GLU A 96 -8.84 -6.89 -15.02
C GLU A 96 -9.14 -8.14 -15.86
N ARG A 97 -8.20 -9.09 -15.93
CA ARG A 97 -8.27 -10.24 -16.86
C ARG A 97 -8.09 -11.58 -16.14
N ALA A 98 -8.76 -12.61 -16.65
CA ALA A 98 -8.64 -13.98 -16.12
C ALA A 98 -7.21 -14.55 -16.24
N THR A 99 -6.45 -14.15 -17.26
CA THR A 99 -5.04 -14.51 -17.42
C THR A 99 -4.19 -13.98 -16.27
N GLN A 100 -4.41 -12.72 -15.85
CA GLN A 100 -3.73 -12.10 -14.72
C GLN A 100 -4.04 -12.84 -13.41
N LYS A 101 -5.33 -13.18 -13.19
CA LYS A 101 -5.74 -14.03 -12.05
C LYS A 101 -4.98 -15.35 -12.03
N GLY A 102 -4.83 -16.01 -13.19
CA GLY A 102 -4.05 -17.23 -13.30
C GLY A 102 -2.58 -17.07 -12.89
N ILE A 103 -1.96 -15.94 -13.20
CA ILE A 103 -0.58 -15.64 -12.86
C ILE A 103 -0.43 -15.37 -11.35
N ILE A 104 -1.32 -14.57 -10.77
CA ILE A 104 -1.31 -14.28 -9.32
C ILE A 104 -1.52 -15.55 -8.50
N LEU A 105 -2.43 -16.43 -8.91
CA LEU A 105 -2.60 -17.73 -8.26
C LEU A 105 -1.35 -18.60 -8.42
N GLY A 106 -0.79 -18.64 -9.62
CA GLY A 106 0.33 -19.51 -9.98
C GLY A 106 -0.06 -20.99 -9.98
N LYS A 107 0.85 -21.85 -10.47
CA LYS A 107 0.61 -23.29 -10.58
C LYS A 107 0.34 -23.90 -9.19
N GLY A 108 -0.88 -24.37 -8.96
CA GLY A 108 -1.30 -24.97 -7.69
C GLY A 108 -1.36 -23.98 -6.53
N GLY A 109 -1.56 -22.68 -6.78
CA GLY A 109 -1.66 -21.67 -5.71
C GLY A 109 -0.31 -21.25 -5.13
N ARG A 110 0.82 -21.67 -5.72
CA ARG A 110 2.15 -21.39 -5.13
C ARG A 110 2.49 -19.90 -5.08
N GLN A 111 2.08 -19.14 -6.08
CA GLN A 111 2.42 -17.71 -6.15
C GLN A 111 1.63 -16.92 -5.11
N ILE A 112 0.32 -17.10 -5.03
CA ILE A 112 -0.52 -16.44 -4.03
C ILE A 112 -0.15 -16.83 -2.60
N LYS A 113 0.31 -18.08 -2.39
CA LYS A 113 0.83 -18.51 -1.10
C LYS A 113 2.10 -17.77 -0.70
N ALA A 114 3.03 -17.57 -1.64
CA ALA A 114 4.27 -16.82 -1.39
C ALA A 114 3.98 -15.34 -1.09
N ILE A 115 3.07 -14.72 -1.84
CA ILE A 115 2.59 -13.35 -1.59
C ILE A 115 1.98 -13.25 -0.19
N GLY A 116 1.05 -14.14 0.15
CA GLY A 116 0.38 -14.12 1.45
C GLY A 116 1.31 -14.42 2.62
N GLU A 117 2.32 -15.27 2.44
CA GLU A 117 3.31 -15.56 3.47
C GLU A 117 4.20 -14.34 3.76
N ALA A 118 4.70 -13.67 2.72
CA ALA A 118 5.51 -12.47 2.86
C ALA A 118 4.71 -11.32 3.49
N ALA A 119 3.51 -11.03 2.95
CA ALA A 119 2.64 -9.97 3.46
C ALA A 119 2.24 -10.21 4.91
N ARG A 120 1.89 -11.45 5.27
CA ARG A 120 1.54 -11.80 6.66
C ARG A 120 2.70 -11.60 7.61
N ASN A 121 3.94 -11.92 7.22
CA ASN A 121 5.09 -11.75 8.11
C ASN A 121 5.32 -10.27 8.41
N GLU A 122 5.30 -9.42 7.39
CA GLU A 122 5.42 -7.98 7.54
C GLU A 122 4.28 -7.38 8.37
N LEU A 123 3.04 -7.84 8.16
CA LEU A 123 1.89 -7.42 8.96
C LEU A 123 1.99 -7.82 10.43
N ARG A 124 2.60 -8.97 10.74
CA ARG A 124 2.80 -9.39 12.14
C ARG A 124 3.78 -8.48 12.85
N ASP A 125 4.85 -8.08 12.16
CA ASP A 125 5.86 -7.20 12.73
C ASP A 125 5.31 -5.78 12.89
N LEU A 126 4.55 -5.29 11.91
CA LEU A 126 3.94 -3.96 11.96
C LEU A 126 2.86 -3.83 13.04
N LEU A 127 1.98 -4.83 13.16
CA LEU A 127 0.83 -4.78 14.06
C LEU A 127 1.13 -5.33 15.46
N ASP A 128 2.34 -5.86 15.69
CA ASP A 128 2.76 -6.55 16.92
C ASP A 128 1.74 -7.61 17.40
N ALA A 129 1.15 -8.34 16.44
CA ALA A 129 0.04 -9.25 16.68
C ALA A 129 0.12 -10.50 15.80
N ARG A 130 -0.61 -11.55 16.18
CA ARG A 130 -0.74 -12.74 15.35
C ARG A 130 -1.74 -12.50 14.22
N VAL A 131 -1.23 -12.43 12.99
CA VAL A 131 -2.06 -12.16 11.81
C VAL A 131 -2.49 -13.43 11.07
N HIS A 132 -3.80 -13.55 10.83
CA HIS A 132 -4.43 -14.53 9.96
C HIS A 132 -4.90 -13.86 8.67
N LEU A 133 -4.02 -13.81 7.67
CA LEU A 133 -4.28 -13.20 6.36
C LEU A 133 -4.92 -14.20 5.38
N PHE A 134 -6.08 -13.84 4.83
CA PHE A 134 -6.77 -14.56 3.77
C PHE A 134 -6.77 -13.72 2.50
N LEU A 135 -6.28 -14.30 1.40
CA LEU A 135 -6.22 -13.63 0.10
C LEU A 135 -7.15 -14.31 -0.91
N PHE A 136 -7.99 -13.51 -1.56
CA PHE A 136 -8.84 -13.93 -2.67
C PHE A 136 -8.45 -13.19 -3.94
N VAL A 137 -8.57 -13.84 -5.09
CA VAL A 137 -8.32 -13.19 -6.40
C VAL A 137 -9.61 -13.17 -7.20
N LYS A 138 -10.13 -11.98 -7.50
CA LYS A 138 -11.35 -11.76 -8.28
C LYS A 138 -11.01 -11.05 -9.59
N VAL A 139 -11.68 -11.44 -10.66
CA VAL A 139 -11.61 -10.70 -11.93
C VAL A 139 -12.75 -9.70 -11.91
N ARG A 140 -12.43 -8.43 -12.11
CA ARG A 140 -13.38 -7.33 -12.24
C ARG A 140 -12.90 -6.47 -13.40
N GLU A 141 -13.59 -6.55 -14.53
CA GLU A 141 -13.27 -5.72 -15.69
C GLU A 141 -13.48 -4.24 -15.33
N ASN A 142 -12.62 -3.37 -15.85
CA ASN A 142 -12.66 -1.92 -15.64
C ASN A 142 -12.66 -1.48 -14.16
N TRP A 143 -12.06 -2.26 -13.25
CA TRP A 143 -11.98 -1.87 -11.84
C TRP A 143 -11.25 -0.52 -11.65
N ALA A 144 -10.31 -0.18 -12.54
CA ALA A 144 -9.59 1.10 -12.51
C ALA A 144 -10.50 2.30 -12.83
N GLU A 145 -11.63 2.07 -13.49
CA GLU A 145 -12.62 3.10 -13.84
C GLU A 145 -13.77 3.17 -12.81
N ASP A 146 -13.69 2.39 -11.74
CA ASP A 146 -14.76 2.28 -10.75
C ASP A 146 -14.80 3.52 -9.82
N ARG A 147 -15.91 4.26 -9.90
CA ARG A 147 -16.13 5.48 -9.12
C ARG A 147 -16.23 5.23 -7.62
N GLU A 148 -16.64 4.04 -7.19
CA GLU A 148 -16.76 3.72 -5.76
C GLU A 148 -15.38 3.72 -5.07
N ARG A 149 -14.31 3.44 -5.82
CA ARG A 149 -12.94 3.38 -5.28
C ARG A 149 -12.31 4.74 -5.00
N TYR A 150 -12.70 5.75 -5.76
CA TYR A 150 -12.29 7.13 -5.50
C TYR A 150 -12.73 7.53 -4.07
N ARG A 151 -13.94 7.14 -3.66
CA ARG A 151 -14.44 7.40 -2.30
C ARG A 151 -13.63 6.69 -1.22
N GLU A 152 -13.20 5.45 -1.43
CA GLU A 152 -12.37 4.71 -0.47
C GLU A 152 -10.93 5.25 -0.37
N MET A 153 -10.41 5.80 -1.46
CA MET A 153 -9.11 6.49 -1.50
C MET A 153 -9.18 7.94 -0.99
N GLY A 154 -10.37 8.44 -0.63
CA GLY A 154 -10.58 9.84 -0.25
C GLY A 154 -10.43 10.84 -1.40
N LEU A 155 -10.50 10.36 -2.66
CA LEU A 155 -10.39 11.17 -3.87
C LEU A 155 -11.76 11.44 -4.47
N ASP A 156 -11.94 12.62 -5.06
CA ASP A 156 -13.12 12.91 -5.89
C ASP A 156 -12.92 12.38 -7.31
N PHE A 157 -13.94 11.75 -7.87
CA PHE A 157 -13.90 11.31 -9.27
C PHE A 157 -13.86 12.54 -10.20
N PRO A 158 -12.84 12.73 -11.04
CA PRO A 158 -12.79 13.86 -11.96
C PRO A 158 -13.99 13.81 -12.92
N ARG A 159 -14.70 14.95 -13.05
CA ARG A 159 -15.89 15.08 -13.90
C ARG A 159 -15.59 14.93 -15.38
#